data_AF-A0A5C9BTM9-F1
#
_entry.id   AF-A0A5C9BTM9-F1
#
_cell.length_a   1.000
_cell.length_b   1.000
_cell.length_c   1.000
_cell.angle_alpha   90.00
_cell.angle_beta   90.00
_cell.angle_gamma   90.00
#
_symmetry.space_group_name_H-M   'P 1'
#
loop_
_entity.id
_entity.type
_entity.pdbx_description
1 polymer ?
#
loop_
_entity_poly.entity_id
_entity_poly.type
_entity_poly.pdbx_seq_one_letter_code
_entity_poly.pdbx_strand_id
1 'polypeptide(L)'
;MEHQLPALPFAKDALAPHMSAETFDYHYSKHHQAYVTNLNNLIKGTEYENLDLEAIVKKAPAGGIYNNAAQVWNHTFFWNCLTPNGGGASTPSRPPSRPPPSATSVPAGPGWSRRPTARWTSSTWAPPAPR
;
A
#
# COMPACT_ATOMS: atom_id res chain seq x y z
N MET A 1 10.37 1.06 22.38
CA MET A 1 10.26 0.05 21.30
C MET A 1 10.89 0.64 20.06
N GLU A 2 11.77 -0.10 19.40
CA GLU A 2 12.43 0.35 18.17
C GLU A 2 11.74 -0.30 16.96
N HIS A 3 11.30 0.52 16.00
CA HIS A 3 10.71 0.03 14.76
C HIS A 3 11.82 -0.35 13.78
N GLN A 4 11.63 -1.46 13.06
CA GLN A 4 12.57 -1.93 12.05
C GLN A 4 11.93 -1.91 10.67
N LEU A 5 12.75 -1.78 9.63
CA LEU A 5 12.29 -1.89 8.25
C LEU A 5 11.85 -3.34 7.99
N PRO A 6 10.57 -3.60 7.68
CA PRO A 6 10.09 -4.96 7.48
C PRO A 6 10.73 -5.62 6.27
N ALA A 7 11.19 -6.86 6.43
CA ALA A 7 11.75 -7.63 5.33
C ALA A 7 10.73 -7.82 4.20
N LEU A 8 11.22 -7.80 2.96
CA LEU A 8 10.39 -7.96 1.79
C LEU A 8 9.91 -9.40 1.62
N PRO A 9 8.68 -9.62 1.13
CA PRO A 9 8.16 -10.96 0.87
C PRO A 9 8.72 -11.60 -0.41
N PHE A 10 9.52 -10.86 -1.19
CA PHE A 10 10.10 -11.31 -2.46
C PHE A 10 11.48 -10.66 -2.72
N ALA A 11 12.22 -11.20 -3.68
CA ALA A 11 13.53 -10.68 -4.09
C ALA A 11 13.41 -9.31 -4.81
N LYS A 12 14.46 -8.49 -4.74
CA LYS A 12 14.45 -7.11 -5.28
C LYS A 12 14.16 -7.01 -6.78
N ASP A 13 14.53 -8.04 -7.54
CA ASP A 13 14.35 -8.15 -8.99
C ASP A 13 13.03 -8.85 -9.38
N ALA A 14 12.28 -9.38 -8.42
CA ALA A 14 11.09 -10.20 -8.66
C ALA A 14 9.92 -9.42 -9.30
N LEU A 15 10.00 -8.09 -9.37
CA LEU A 15 9.00 -7.23 -9.99
C LEU A 15 9.43 -6.68 -11.36
N ALA A 16 10.62 -7.03 -11.85
CA ALA A 16 11.02 -6.69 -13.22
C ALA A 16 10.14 -7.44 -14.24
N PRO A 17 9.82 -6.84 -15.40
CA PRO A 17 10.20 -5.49 -15.84
C PRO A 17 9.21 -4.40 -15.37
N HIS A 18 8.17 -4.75 -14.61
CA HIS A 18 7.09 -3.84 -14.22
C HIS A 18 7.54 -2.78 -13.21
N MET A 19 8.59 -3.04 -12.45
CA MET A 19 9.31 -2.06 -11.65
C MET A 19 10.82 -2.25 -11.80
N SER A 20 11.55 -1.15 -12.02
CA SER A 20 12.99 -1.20 -12.16
C SER A 20 13.67 -1.42 -10.80
N ALA A 21 14.86 -2.03 -10.81
CA ALA A 21 15.67 -2.19 -9.61
C ALA A 21 16.06 -0.84 -8.99
N GLU A 22 16.21 0.22 -9.80
CA GLU A 22 16.47 1.57 -9.31
C GLU A 22 15.28 2.11 -8.51
N THR A 23 14.05 2.02 -9.06
CA THR A 23 12.84 2.41 -8.34
C THR A 23 12.69 1.62 -7.05
N PHE A 24 12.97 0.31 -7.11
CA PHE A 24 12.95 -0.56 -5.94
C PHE A 24 13.88 -0.03 -4.84
N ASP A 25 15.15 0.23 -5.17
CA ASP A 25 16.16 0.59 -4.18
C ASP A 25 15.90 1.97 -3.57
N TYR A 26 15.47 2.95 -4.37
CA TYR A 26 15.07 4.24 -3.83
C TYR A 26 13.80 4.12 -2.96
N HIS A 27 12.78 3.39 -3.40
CA HIS A 27 11.50 3.35 -2.69
C HIS A 27 11.57 2.55 -1.39
N TYR A 28 12.17 1.36 -1.41
CA TYR A 28 12.32 0.53 -0.21
C TYR A 28 13.56 0.94 0.61
N SER A 29 14.75 0.86 0.02
CA SER A 29 16.01 1.01 0.78
C SER A 29 16.26 2.45 1.25
N LYS A 30 15.71 3.47 0.57
CA LYS A 30 15.86 4.87 0.97
C LYS A 30 14.60 5.44 1.61
N HIS A 31 13.48 5.52 0.89
CA HIS A 31 12.28 6.20 1.39
C HIS A 31 11.65 5.46 2.57
N HIS A 32 11.39 4.15 2.44
CA HIS A 32 10.80 3.37 3.55
C HIS A 32 11.73 3.35 4.77
N GLN A 33 13.04 3.14 4.56
CA GLN A 33 14.04 3.22 5.63
C GLN A 33 14.07 4.59 6.32
N ALA A 34 14.01 5.68 5.56
CA ALA A 34 14.01 7.02 6.13
C ALA A 34 12.79 7.27 7.04
N TYR A 35 11.61 6.77 6.67
CA TYR A 35 10.43 6.87 7.54
C TYR A 35 10.61 6.12 8.86
N VAL A 36 11.21 4.92 8.82
CA VAL A 36 11.52 4.14 10.04
C VAL A 36 12.51 4.90 10.92
N THR A 37 13.62 5.37 10.34
CA THR A 37 14.66 6.11 11.08
C THR A 37 14.09 7.39 11.69
N ASN A 38 13.31 8.15 10.93
CA ASN A 38 12.69 9.38 11.41
C ASN A 38 11.66 9.11 12.51
N LEU A 39 10.83 8.07 12.37
CA LEU A 39 9.89 7.66 13.40
C LEU A 39 10.62 7.35 14.71
N ASN A 40 11.64 6.50 14.66
CA ASN A 40 12.44 6.13 15.84
C ASN A 40 13.10 7.35 16.50
N ASN A 41 13.50 8.36 15.74
CA ASN A 41 14.05 9.59 16.30
C ASN A 41 12.98 10.48 16.94
N LEU A 42 11.77 10.54 16.36
CA LEU A 42 10.68 11.38 16.83
C LEU A 42 9.97 10.82 18.07
N ILE A 43 9.94 9.49 18.26
CA ILE A 43 9.22 8.88 19.37
C ILE A 43 10.04 8.78 20.67
N LYS A 44 11.36 8.96 20.63
CA LYS A 44 12.24 8.89 21.81
C LYS A 44 11.81 9.91 22.86
N GLY A 45 11.63 9.47 24.11
CA GLY A 45 11.20 10.29 25.23
C GLY A 45 9.74 10.71 25.19
N THR A 46 8.94 10.16 24.27
CA THR A 46 7.51 10.47 24.13
C THR A 46 6.63 9.32 24.61
N GLU A 47 5.33 9.56 24.77
CA GLU A 47 4.35 8.51 25.07
C GLU A 47 4.23 7.42 23.99
N TYR A 48 4.76 7.67 22.79
CA TYR A 48 4.74 6.74 21.66
C TYR A 48 5.93 5.78 21.65
N GLU A 49 6.96 6.04 22.47
CA GLU A 49 8.23 5.31 22.42
C GLU A 49 8.03 3.80 22.54
N ASN A 50 7.09 3.36 23.38
CA ASN A 50 6.87 1.95 23.68
C ASN A 50 5.62 1.35 23.01
N LEU A 51 5.01 2.08 22.08
CA LEU A 51 3.85 1.62 21.34
C LEU A 51 4.26 0.86 20.08
N ASP A 52 3.41 -0.06 19.64
CA ASP A 52 3.51 -0.66 18.32
C ASP A 52 3.09 0.34 17.22
N LEU A 53 3.50 0.07 15.99
CA LEU A 53 3.29 0.97 14.86
C LEU A 53 1.80 1.31 14.66
N GLU A 54 0.90 0.34 14.77
CA GLU A 54 -0.53 0.58 14.55
C GLU A 54 -1.14 1.42 15.65
N ALA A 55 -0.75 1.19 16.91
CA ALA A 55 -1.17 2.03 18.02
C ALA A 55 -0.71 3.49 17.83
N ILE A 56 0.51 3.71 17.33
CA ILE A 56 0.99 5.07 17.02
C ILE A 56 0.14 5.69 15.91
N VAL A 57 -0.14 4.98 14.82
CA VAL A 57 -0.99 5.49 13.72
C VAL A 57 -2.40 5.85 14.20
N LYS A 58 -2.98 5.07 15.12
CA LYS A 58 -4.33 5.30 15.66
C LYS A 58 -4.38 6.44 16.69
N LYS A 59 -3.30 6.66 17.44
CA LYS A 59 -3.26 7.59 18.58
C LYS A 59 -2.66 8.95 18.24
N ALA A 60 -1.63 8.98 17.40
CA ALA A 60 -0.88 10.21 17.14
C ALA A 60 -1.75 11.23 16.36
N PRO A 61 -1.79 12.50 16.78
CA PRO A 61 -2.45 13.54 16.02
C PRO A 61 -1.69 13.82 14.71
N ALA A 62 -2.35 14.51 13.78
CA ALA A 62 -1.72 14.94 12.53
C ALA A 62 -0.43 15.72 12.81
N GLY A 63 0.68 15.26 12.22
CA GLY A 63 2.01 15.80 12.51
C GLY A 63 3.13 14.84 12.14
N GLY A 64 4.36 15.16 12.55
CA GLY A 64 5.56 14.41 12.17
C GLY A 64 5.52 12.93 12.57
N ILE A 65 5.08 12.63 13.80
CA ILE A 65 4.99 11.24 14.29
C ILE A 65 3.96 10.45 13.47
N TYR A 66 2.74 10.98 13.33
CA TYR A 66 1.70 10.36 12.51
C TYR A 66 2.15 10.16 11.06
N ASN A 67 2.74 11.18 10.44
CA ASN A 67 3.17 11.13 9.05
C ASN A 67 4.22 10.03 8.81
N ASN A 68 5.22 9.90 9.69
CA ASN A 68 6.24 8.85 9.55
C ASN A 68 5.65 7.47 9.86
N ALA A 69 4.86 7.33 10.93
CA ALA A 69 4.22 6.05 11.29
C ALA A 69 3.28 5.55 10.19
N ALA A 70 2.42 6.42 9.66
CA ALA A 70 1.51 6.08 8.58
C ALA A 70 2.27 5.72 7.30
N GLN A 71 3.37 6.42 6.98
CA GLN A 71 4.18 6.08 5.81
C GLN A 71 4.89 4.72 5.96
N VAL A 72 5.42 4.36 7.14
CA VAL A 72 5.96 3.00 7.38
C VAL A 72 4.87 1.95 7.16
N TRP A 73 3.68 2.16 7.75
CA TRP A 73 2.57 1.23 7.62
C TRP A 73 2.11 1.09 6.15
N ASN A 74 1.91 2.21 5.45
CA ASN A 74 1.44 2.22 4.07
C ASN A 74 2.44 1.58 3.11
N HIS A 75 3.75 1.81 3.28
CA HIS A 75 4.76 1.16 2.44
C HIS A 75 4.83 -0.34 2.71
N THR A 76 4.77 -0.75 3.97
CA THR A 76 4.71 -2.18 4.32
C THR A 76 3.50 -2.85 3.69
N PHE A 77 2.33 -2.21 3.76
CA PHE A 77 1.12 -2.69 3.10
C PHE A 77 1.28 -2.76 1.57
N PHE A 78 1.84 -1.71 0.95
CA PHE A 78 2.10 -1.67 -0.49
C PHE A 78 2.96 -2.86 -0.95
N TRP A 79 4.06 -3.15 -0.28
CA TRP A 79 4.93 -4.28 -0.65
C TRP A 79 4.22 -5.62 -0.53
N ASN A 80 3.35 -5.79 0.48
CA ASN A 80 2.56 -7.02 0.65
C ASN A 80 1.40 -7.17 -0.35
N CYS A 81 0.96 -6.07 -0.98
CA CYS A 81 -0.02 -6.10 -2.06
C CYS A 81 0.58 -6.50 -3.41
N LEU A 82 1.91 -6.53 -3.52
CA LEU A 82 2.60 -6.92 -4.75
C LEU A 82 2.93 -8.40 -4.71
N THR A 83 2.77 -9.05 -5.85
CA THR A 83 3.16 -10.45 -6.05
C THR A 83 3.94 -10.56 -7.37
N PRO A 84 5.14 -11.15 -7.37
CA PRO A 84 5.85 -11.51 -8.60
C PRO A 84 4.92 -12.34 -9.51
N ASN A 85 4.81 -11.98 -10.78
CA ASN A 85 3.87 -12.61 -11.74
C ASN A 85 2.37 -12.53 -11.36
N GLY A 86 1.99 -11.57 -10.51
CA GLY A 86 0.59 -11.25 -10.20
C GLY A 86 -0.15 -10.51 -11.32
N GLY A 87 -1.43 -10.22 -11.11
CA GLY A 87 -2.26 -9.45 -12.06
C GLY A 87 -3.15 -10.28 -12.98
N GLY A 88 -3.12 -11.61 -12.87
CA GLY A 88 -4.19 -12.47 -13.39
C GLY A 88 -5.51 -12.18 -12.68
N ALA A 89 -6.64 -12.44 -13.36
CA ALA A 89 -7.96 -12.28 -12.76
C ALA A 89 -8.00 -13.03 -11.42
N SER A 90 -8.20 -12.30 -10.32
CA SER A 90 -8.55 -12.91 -9.06
C SER A 90 -9.85 -13.64 -9.32
N THR A 91 -9.83 -14.98 -9.42
CA THR A 91 -11.06 -15.76 -9.43
C THR A 91 -11.74 -15.47 -8.11
N PRO A 92 -12.87 -14.74 -8.07
CA PRO A 92 -13.55 -14.51 -6.81
C PRO A 92 -14.05 -15.87 -6.35
N SER A 93 -13.48 -16.41 -5.28
CA SER A 93 -13.96 -17.63 -4.60
C SER A 93 -15.25 -17.34 -3.82
N ARG A 94 -16.19 -16.64 -4.45
CA ARG A 94 -17.56 -16.49 -3.95
C ARG A 94 -18.46 -17.44 -4.73
N PRO A 95 -19.01 -18.50 -4.11
CA PRO A 95 -20.05 -19.27 -4.78
C PRO A 95 -21.24 -18.33 -5.06
N PRO A 96 -21.90 -18.43 -6.22
CA PRO A 96 -22.98 -17.51 -6.59
C PRO A 96 -24.24 -17.82 -5.77
N SER A 97 -24.36 -17.25 -4.58
CA SER A 97 -25.63 -17.25 -3.84
C SER A 97 -26.51 -16.09 -4.28
N ARG A 98 -26.93 -16.07 -5.56
CA ARG A 98 -28.16 -15.45 -6.08
C ARG A 98 -28.22 -15.64 -7.61
N PRO A 99 -29.26 -16.29 -8.17
CA PRO A 99 -29.45 -16.26 -9.62
C PRO A 99 -29.78 -14.82 -10.07
N PRO A 100 -29.25 -14.34 -11.21
CA PRO A 100 -29.66 -13.07 -11.78
C PRO A 100 -31.10 -13.20 -12.33
N PRO A 101 -31.95 -12.17 -12.20
CA PRO A 101 -33.16 -12.11 -13.01
C PRO A 101 -32.76 -11.94 -14.48
N SER A 102 -33.26 -12.88 -15.30
CA SER A 102 -33.43 -12.86 -16.76
C SER A 102 -32.47 -11.98 -17.58
N ALA A 103 -31.54 -12.64 -18.26
CA ALA A 103 -30.67 -12.06 -19.27
C ALA A 103 -31.46 -11.31 -20.35
N THR A 104 -31.16 -10.02 -20.51
CA THR A 104 -31.27 -9.35 -21.81
C THR A 104 -29.84 -9.06 -22.25
N SER A 105 -29.44 -9.67 -23.36
CA SER A 105 -28.11 -9.60 -23.96
C SER A 105 -27.68 -8.17 -24.29
N VAL A 106 -26.53 -7.75 -23.75
CA VAL A 106 -25.80 -6.57 -24.22
C VAL A 106 -24.48 -7.05 -24.85
N PRO A 107 -24.17 -6.72 -26.12
CA PRO A 107 -23.01 -7.25 -26.81
C PRO A 107 -21.70 -6.66 -26.25
N ALA A 108 -20.65 -7.49 -26.26
CA ALA A 108 -19.29 -7.12 -25.89
C ALA A 108 -18.73 -6.06 -26.86
N GLY A 109 -18.31 -4.91 -26.32
CA GLY A 109 -17.56 -3.88 -27.03
C GLY A 109 -16.25 -3.57 -26.29
N PRO A 110 -15.13 -3.30 -27.01
CA PRO A 110 -13.83 -3.06 -26.40
C PRO A 110 -13.79 -1.62 -25.89
N GLY A 111 -13.94 -1.44 -24.58
CA GLY A 111 -14.09 -0.09 -24.02
C GLY A 111 -14.00 -0.03 -22.52
N TRP A 112 -12.98 -0.63 -21.90
CA TRP A 112 -12.55 -0.14 -20.59
C TRP A 112 -11.87 1.20 -20.80
N SER A 113 -12.67 2.26 -20.81
CA SER A 113 -12.17 3.63 -20.75
C SER A 113 -11.21 3.73 -19.57
N ARG A 114 -9.94 4.01 -19.88
CA ARG A 114 -9.00 4.65 -18.96
C ARG A 114 -9.69 5.92 -18.46
N ARG A 115 -10.33 5.84 -17.30
CA ARG A 115 -10.73 7.07 -16.61
C ARG A 115 -9.43 7.79 -16.25
N PRO A 116 -9.32 9.10 -16.55
CA PRO A 116 -8.11 9.84 -16.23
C PRO A 116 -7.88 9.72 -14.73
N THR A 117 -6.66 9.38 -14.35
CA THR A 117 -6.16 9.57 -13.00
C THR A 117 -6.63 10.94 -12.52
N ALA A 118 -7.54 10.96 -11.54
CA ALA A 118 -7.89 12.18 -10.85
C ALA A 118 -6.57 12.91 -10.52
N ARG A 119 -6.51 14.19 -10.81
CA ARG A 119 -5.31 15.01 -10.65
C ARG A 119 -4.92 15.00 -9.17
N TRP A 120 -4.05 14.07 -8.79
CA TRP A 120 -3.38 14.03 -7.51
C TRP A 120 -2.40 15.20 -7.49
N THR A 121 -2.70 16.25 -6.73
CA THR A 121 -1.84 17.44 -6.63
C THR A 121 -0.76 17.30 -5.55
N SER A 122 -0.67 16.15 -4.87
CA SER A 122 0.27 15.89 -3.78
C SER A 122 0.60 14.39 -3.66
N SER A 123 1.71 14.07 -2.98
CA SER A 123 2.10 12.70 -2.63
C SER A 123 1.04 12.05 -1.73
N THR A 124 0.37 11.01 -2.22
CA THR A 124 -0.79 10.40 -1.55
C THR A 124 -0.99 8.95 -1.97
N TRP A 125 -1.89 8.25 -1.28
CA TRP A 125 -2.33 6.89 -1.58
C TRP A 125 -3.74 6.92 -2.18
N ALA A 126 -4.08 5.92 -3.00
CA ALA A 126 -5.46 5.77 -3.45
C ALA A 126 -6.38 5.48 -2.23
N PRO A 127 -7.51 6.19 -2.07
CA PRO A 127 -8.44 5.93 -0.98
C PRO A 127 -9.01 4.50 -1.12
N PRO A 128 -9.38 3.86 0.00
CA PRO A 128 -10.09 2.59 -0.06
C PRO A 128 -11.39 2.76 -0.86
N ALA A 129 -11.74 1.75 -1.66
CA ALA A 129 -13.01 1.75 -2.37
C ALA A 129 -14.17 1.85 -1.36
N PRO A 130 -15.21 2.67 -1.63
CA PRO A 130 -16.39 2.72 -0.79
C PRO A 130 -17.01 1.31 -0.70
N ARG A 131 -17.32 0.87 0.52
CA ARG A 131 -18.01 -0.40 0.77
C ARG A 131 -19.47 -0.32 0.34
#